data_AF-A0A1G6HZE2-F1
#
_entry.id   AF-A0A1G6HZE2-F1
#
_cell.length_a   1.000
_cell.length_b   1.000
_cell.length_c   1.000
_cell.angle_alpha   90.00
_cell.angle_beta   90.00
_cell.angle_gamma   90.00
#
_symmetry.space_group_name_H-M   'P 1'
#
loop_
_entity.id
_entity.type
_entity.pdbx_description
1 polymer ?
#
loop_
_entity_poly.entity_id
_entity_poly.type
_entity_poly.pdbx_seq_one_letter_code
_entity_poly.pdbx_strand_id
1 'polypeptide(L)'
;MYQGRINMRQSQLRNYRNERSRLERAEERLQKAKTQLEASQSVFNDHNSLIRDPQILWEVWKGKEARKQTTDYRSQLGKNHALGGRRIERAIEAVQDALSRAQQGIREYNGAIAWAERDLNTLRKKQRNWLTASQQD
;
A
#
# COMPACT_ATOMS: atom_id res chain seq x y z
N MET A 1 -41.53 12.22 3.67
CA MET A 1 -40.26 12.97 3.84
C MET A 1 -39.07 12.09 4.27
N TYR A 2 -39.21 11.16 5.24
CA TYR A 2 -38.09 10.36 5.76
C TYR A 2 -37.50 9.32 4.79
N GLN A 3 -38.34 8.68 3.96
CA GLN A 3 -37.91 7.61 3.05
C GLN A 3 -36.81 8.06 2.07
N GLY A 4 -36.91 9.27 1.50
CA GLY A 4 -35.90 9.81 0.58
C GLY A 4 -34.53 9.99 1.26
N ARG A 5 -34.51 10.50 2.49
CA ARG A 5 -33.27 10.67 3.28
C ARG A 5 -32.64 9.33 3.66
N ILE A 6 -33.47 8.34 3.99
CA ILE A 6 -33.02 6.97 4.27
C ILE A 6 -32.38 6.33 3.02
N ASN A 7 -33.04 6.42 1.86
CA ASN A 7 -32.50 5.90 0.61
C ASN A 7 -31.17 6.57 0.25
N MET A 8 -31.06 7.89 0.41
CA MET A 8 -29.82 8.64 0.17
C MET A 8 -28.70 8.17 1.10
N ARG A 9 -28.96 7.99 2.41
CA ARG A 9 -27.97 7.49 3.36
C ARG A 9 -27.54 6.05 3.07
N GLN A 10 -28.46 5.18 2.67
CA GLN A 10 -28.13 3.83 2.25
C GLN A 10 -27.24 3.80 1.00
N SER A 11 -27.49 4.72 0.05
CA SER A 11 -26.64 4.88 -1.14
C SER A 11 -25.23 5.33 -0.76
N GLN A 12 -25.10 6.35 0.10
CA GLN A 12 -23.81 6.82 0.60
C GLN A 12 -23.03 5.72 1.35
N LEU A 13 -23.72 4.93 2.19
CA LEU A 13 -23.09 3.79 2.88
C LEU A 13 -22.54 2.75 1.90
N ARG A 14 -23.28 2.44 0.82
CA ARG A 14 -22.77 1.56 -0.24
C ARG A 14 -21.52 2.14 -0.88
N ASN A 15 -21.51 3.43 -1.20
CA ASN A 15 -20.35 4.07 -1.81
C ASN A 15 -19.13 4.04 -0.88
N TYR A 16 -19.28 4.38 0.40
CA TYR A 16 -18.19 4.30 1.36
C TYR A 16 -17.64 2.88 1.54
N ARG A 17 -18.51 1.87 1.58
CA ARG A 17 -18.08 0.46 1.65
C ARG A 17 -17.33 0.03 0.39
N ASN A 18 -17.77 0.47 -0.79
CA ASN A 18 -17.10 0.19 -2.04
C ASN A 18 -15.71 0.82 -2.11
N GLU A 19 -15.59 2.09 -1.73
CA GLU A 19 -14.29 2.78 -1.71
C GLU A 19 -13.34 2.19 -0.66
N ARG A 20 -13.85 1.84 0.53
CA ARG A 20 -13.05 1.10 1.51
C ARG A 20 -12.52 -0.22 0.95
N SER A 21 -13.38 -1.02 0.31
CA SER A 21 -12.97 -2.30 -0.28
C SER A 21 -11.93 -2.12 -1.40
N ARG A 22 -12.02 -1.03 -2.17
CA ARG A 22 -11.00 -0.70 -3.18
C ARG A 22 -9.65 -0.38 -2.54
N LEU A 23 -9.65 0.37 -1.44
CA LEU A 23 -8.44 0.68 -0.69
C LEU A 23 -7.84 -0.56 -0.01
N GLU A 24 -8.65 -1.44 0.58
CA GLU A 24 -8.20 -2.71 1.17
C GLU A 24 -7.48 -3.58 0.12
N ARG A 25 -8.02 -3.68 -1.10
CA ARG A 25 -7.35 -4.40 -2.20
C ARG A 25 -6.08 -3.70 -2.67
N ALA A 26 -6.03 -2.37 -2.64
CA ALA A 26 -4.84 -1.61 -2.98
C ALA A 26 -3.74 -1.82 -1.94
N GLU A 27 -4.09 -1.79 -0.65
CA GLU A 27 -3.19 -2.10 0.46
C GLU A 27 -2.59 -3.50 0.31
N GLU A 28 -3.41 -4.53 0.05
CA GLU A 28 -2.92 -5.90 -0.13
C GLU A 28 -1.89 -6.00 -1.28
N ARG A 29 -2.17 -5.36 -2.42
CA ARG A 29 -1.24 -5.34 -3.56
C ARG A 29 0.06 -4.61 -3.24
N LEU A 30 -0.03 -3.47 -2.56
CA LEU A 30 1.13 -2.69 -2.16
C LEU A 30 1.98 -3.44 -1.14
N GLN A 31 1.35 -4.17 -0.20
CA GLN A 31 2.05 -5.00 0.77
C GLN A 31 2.84 -6.12 0.07
N LYS A 32 2.22 -6.80 -0.92
CA LYS A 32 2.91 -7.80 -1.75
C LYS A 32 4.08 -7.18 -2.53
N ALA A 33 3.88 -6.01 -3.14
CA ALA A 33 4.93 -5.30 -3.87
C ALA A 33 6.09 -4.91 -2.95
N LYS A 34 5.81 -4.43 -1.73
CA LYS A 34 6.82 -4.12 -0.72
C LYS A 34 7.67 -5.35 -0.39
N THR A 35 7.04 -6.49 -0.08
CA THR A 35 7.77 -7.73 0.22
C THR A 35 8.64 -8.20 -0.95
N GLN A 36 8.16 -8.07 -2.19
CA GLN A 36 8.96 -8.39 -3.38
C GLN A 36 10.15 -7.45 -3.57
N LEU A 37 9.97 -6.16 -3.31
CA LEU A 37 11.05 -5.16 -3.39
C LEU A 37 12.09 -5.39 -2.29
N GLU A 38 11.67 -5.69 -1.06
CA GLU A 38 12.57 -6.01 0.06
C GLU A 38 13.38 -7.28 -0.22
N ALA A 39 12.75 -8.32 -0.76
CA ALA A 39 13.45 -9.53 -1.21
C ALA A 39 14.47 -9.21 -2.33
N SER A 40 14.08 -8.40 -3.30
CA SER A 40 14.97 -7.94 -4.37
C SER A 40 16.13 -7.11 -3.83
N GLN A 41 15.89 -6.28 -2.80
CA GLN A 41 16.93 -5.51 -2.13
C GLN A 41 17.91 -6.41 -1.37
N SER A 42 17.43 -7.45 -0.71
CA SER A 42 18.29 -8.44 -0.05
C SER A 42 19.24 -9.09 -1.05
N VAL A 43 18.69 -9.64 -2.16
CA VAL A 43 19.50 -10.26 -3.22
C VAL A 43 20.48 -9.25 -3.83
N PHE A 44 20.05 -8.00 -4.01
CA PHE A 44 20.92 -6.93 -4.50
C PHE A 44 22.07 -6.61 -3.55
N ASN A 45 21.81 -6.57 -2.24
CA ASN A 45 22.81 -6.33 -1.21
C ASN A 45 23.79 -7.51 -1.10
N ASP A 46 23.31 -8.74 -1.22
CA ASP A 46 24.14 -9.95 -1.27
C ASP A 46 25.06 -9.96 -2.50
N HIS A 47 24.56 -9.56 -3.67
CA HIS A 47 25.41 -9.39 -4.85
C HIS A 47 26.44 -8.26 -4.69
N ASN A 48 26.06 -7.15 -4.04
CA ASN A 48 26.97 -6.04 -3.79
C ASN A 48 28.09 -6.41 -2.81
N SER A 49 27.81 -7.23 -1.78
CA SER A 49 28.83 -7.69 -0.83
C SER A 49 29.88 -8.57 -1.52
N LEU A 50 29.46 -9.44 -2.44
CA LEU A 50 30.37 -10.25 -3.27
C LEU A 50 31.25 -9.42 -4.21
N ILE A 51 30.78 -8.26 -4.67
CA ILE A 51 31.58 -7.34 -5.51
C ILE A 51 32.63 -6.60 -4.67
N ARG A 52 32.31 -6.33 -3.39
CA ARG A 52 33.14 -5.56 -2.46
C ARG A 52 34.14 -6.40 -1.68
N ASP A 53 33.98 -7.72 -1.61
CA ASP A 53 34.89 -8.59 -0.87
C ASP A 53 36.26 -8.68 -1.60
N PRO A 54 37.33 -8.13 -0.99
CA PRO A 54 38.66 -8.14 -1.60
C PRO A 54 39.31 -9.54 -1.60
N GLN A 55 38.79 -10.48 -0.81
CA GLN A 55 39.32 -11.85 -0.69
C GLN A 55 38.75 -12.81 -1.74
N ILE A 56 37.68 -12.43 -2.44
CA ILE A 56 37.13 -13.25 -3.53
C ILE A 56 38.08 -13.19 -4.73
N LEU A 57 38.83 -14.28 -4.89
CA LEU A 57 39.70 -14.54 -6.02
C LEU A 57 38.90 -14.54 -7.33
N TRP A 58 39.55 -14.12 -8.41
CA TRP A 58 38.95 -14.03 -9.75
C TRP A 58 38.34 -15.35 -10.25
N GLU A 59 38.84 -16.49 -9.76
CA GLU A 59 38.39 -17.84 -10.10
C GLU A 59 37.05 -18.22 -9.45
N VAL A 60 36.76 -17.63 -8.30
CA VAL A 60 35.50 -17.80 -7.55
C VAL A 60 34.43 -16.86 -8.11
N TRP A 61 34.84 -15.69 -8.59
CA TRP A 61 33.98 -14.67 -9.19
C TRP A 61 33.60 -14.96 -10.66
N LYS A 62 33.43 -16.22 -11.06
CA LYS A 62 33.25 -16.63 -12.46
C LYS A 62 31.98 -16.07 -13.12
N GLY A 63 32.14 -14.95 -13.82
CA GLY A 63 31.24 -14.38 -14.82
C GLY A 63 32.03 -13.63 -15.91
N LYS A 64 31.39 -13.27 -17.04
CA LYS A 64 32.04 -12.50 -18.14
C LYS A 64 32.73 -11.20 -17.66
N GLU A 65 32.30 -10.69 -16.53
CA GLU A 65 32.77 -9.46 -15.88
C GLU A 65 34.12 -9.60 -15.16
N ALA A 66 34.41 -10.78 -14.59
CA ALA A 66 35.67 -11.05 -13.89
C ALA A 66 36.91 -11.05 -14.80
N ARG A 67 36.71 -11.20 -16.13
CA ARG A 67 37.79 -11.13 -17.12
C ARG A 67 38.31 -9.71 -17.36
N LYS A 68 37.61 -8.66 -16.90
CA LYS A 68 38.00 -7.26 -17.10
C LYS A 68 38.87 -6.70 -15.95
N GLN A 69 39.78 -7.53 -15.39
CA GLN A 69 40.58 -7.33 -14.17
C GLN A 69 41.37 -6.00 -14.13
N THR A 70 40.70 -4.88 -13.93
CA THR A 70 41.28 -3.59 -13.57
C THR A 70 40.56 -3.08 -12.34
N THR A 71 41.31 -2.46 -11.42
CA THR A 71 40.76 -1.83 -10.20
C THR A 71 39.63 -0.85 -10.52
N ASP A 72 39.69 -0.21 -11.70
CA ASP A 72 38.64 0.65 -12.23
C ASP A 72 37.31 -0.05 -12.51
N TYR A 73 37.32 -1.31 -12.96
CA TYR A 73 36.08 -2.03 -13.27
C TYR A 73 35.28 -2.38 -12.02
N ARG A 74 35.94 -2.83 -10.94
CA ARG A 74 35.29 -3.04 -9.63
C ARG A 74 34.76 -1.73 -9.04
N SER A 75 35.51 -0.63 -9.19
CA SER A 75 35.07 0.70 -8.77
C SER A 75 33.84 1.18 -9.55
N GLN A 76 33.80 0.97 -10.88
CA GLN A 76 32.63 1.24 -11.71
C GLN A 76 31.42 0.39 -11.34
N LEU A 77 31.60 -0.90 -11.07
CA LEU A 77 30.53 -1.78 -10.58
C LEU A 77 29.98 -1.32 -9.23
N GLY A 78 30.85 -0.92 -8.29
CA GLY A 78 30.46 -0.35 -7.01
C GLY A 78 29.62 0.93 -7.16
N LYS A 79 29.97 1.81 -8.11
CA LYS A 79 29.19 3.02 -8.42
C LYS A 79 27.82 2.69 -9.03
N ASN A 80 27.77 1.75 -9.97
CA ASN A 80 26.52 1.29 -10.59
C ASN A 80 25.61 0.59 -9.57
N HIS A 81 26.19 -0.21 -8.65
CA HIS A 81 25.47 -0.82 -7.55
C HIS A 81 24.90 0.24 -6.59
N ALA A 82 25.67 1.27 -6.23
CA ALA A 82 25.16 2.36 -5.39
C ALA A 82 24.01 3.16 -6.05
N LEU A 83 24.00 3.25 -7.39
CA LEU A 83 22.88 3.84 -8.13
C LEU A 83 21.66 2.90 -8.16
N GLY A 84 21.86 1.60 -8.39
CA GLY A 84 20.80 0.59 -8.37
C GLY A 84 20.12 0.46 -7.00
N GLY A 85 20.90 0.40 -5.92
CA GLY A 85 20.40 0.31 -4.55
C GLY A 85 19.49 1.48 -4.19
N ARG A 86 19.92 2.72 -4.49
CA ARG A 86 19.11 3.93 -4.26
C ARG A 86 17.78 3.93 -5.04
N ARG A 87 17.72 3.29 -6.21
CA ARG A 87 16.46 3.18 -6.96
C ARG A 87 15.50 2.18 -6.30
N ILE A 88 16.03 1.09 -5.75
CA ILE A 88 15.23 0.10 -5.00
C ILE A 88 14.71 0.73 -3.70
N GLU A 89 15.57 1.44 -2.96
CA GLU A 89 15.19 2.18 -1.73
C GLU A 89 14.05 3.17 -2.01
N ARG A 90 14.19 4.03 -3.04
CA ARG A 90 13.14 4.97 -3.42
C ARG A 90 11.84 4.29 -3.82
N ALA A 91 11.92 3.12 -4.47
CA ALA A 91 10.72 2.36 -4.83
C ALA A 91 10.03 1.81 -3.57
N ILE A 92 10.80 1.34 -2.58
CA ILE A 92 10.27 0.88 -1.29
C ILE A 92 9.63 2.05 -0.53
N GLU A 93 10.29 3.20 -0.45
CA GLU A 93 9.75 4.43 0.17
C GLU A 93 8.43 4.83 -0.48
N ALA A 94 8.37 4.88 -1.82
CA ALA A 94 7.14 5.21 -2.55
C ALA A 94 5.99 4.23 -2.26
N VAL A 95 6.29 2.93 -2.14
CA VAL A 95 5.30 1.91 -1.77
C VAL A 95 4.86 2.06 -0.31
N GLN A 96 5.77 2.39 0.60
CA GLN A 96 5.45 2.65 2.02
C GLN A 96 4.57 3.90 2.18
N ASP A 97 4.83 4.96 1.43
CA ASP A 97 3.98 6.15 1.40
C ASP A 97 2.58 5.82 0.87
N ALA A 98 2.50 5.06 -0.22
CA ALA A 98 1.23 4.63 -0.79
C ALA A 98 0.43 3.73 0.19
N LEU A 99 1.11 2.83 0.91
CA LEU A 99 0.50 2.00 1.97
C LEU A 99 -0.07 2.88 3.09
N SER A 100 0.72 3.82 3.59
CA SER A 100 0.31 4.74 4.65
C SER A 100 -0.94 5.54 4.26
N ARG A 101 -0.99 6.02 3.00
CA ARG A 101 -2.16 6.71 2.46
C ARG A 101 -3.38 5.80 2.34
N ALA A 102 -3.21 4.57 1.84
CA ALA A 102 -4.30 3.60 1.72
C ALA A 102 -4.90 3.27 3.11
N GLN A 103 -4.03 2.99 4.09
CA GLN A 103 -4.42 2.72 5.47
C GLN A 103 -5.14 3.89 6.12
N GLN A 104 -4.67 5.12 5.87
CA GLN A 104 -5.34 6.32 6.35
C GLN A 104 -6.74 6.45 5.73
N GLY A 105 -6.89 6.26 4.42
CA GLY A 105 -8.20 6.28 3.76
C GLY A 105 -9.14 5.19 4.28
N ILE A 106 -8.65 3.98 4.57
CA ILE A 106 -9.45 2.91 5.17
C ILE A 106 -9.99 3.34 6.55
N ARG A 107 -9.15 3.95 7.39
CA ARG A 107 -9.57 4.49 8.70
C ARG A 107 -10.65 5.56 8.55
N GLU A 108 -10.47 6.49 7.61
CA GLU A 108 -11.43 7.55 7.33
C GLU A 108 -12.78 7.00 6.87
N TYR A 109 -12.79 6.05 5.93
CA TYR A 109 -14.03 5.42 5.48
C TYR A 109 -14.70 4.58 6.57
N ASN A 110 -13.94 3.94 7.46
CA ASN A 110 -14.53 3.27 8.64
C ASN A 110 -15.26 4.27 9.55
N GLY A 111 -14.67 5.44 9.79
CA GLY A 111 -15.33 6.52 10.53
C GLY A 111 -16.60 7.02 9.83
N ALA A 112 -16.52 7.26 8.52
CA ALA A 112 -17.66 7.72 7.71
C ALA A 112 -18.80 6.71 7.68
N ILE A 113 -18.49 5.41 7.57
CA ILE A 113 -19.47 4.32 7.64
C ILE A 113 -20.16 4.31 9.00
N ALA A 114 -19.39 4.32 10.09
CA ALA A 114 -19.96 4.29 11.44
C ALA A 114 -20.88 5.49 11.71
N TRP A 115 -20.49 6.68 11.26
CA TRP A 115 -21.32 7.88 11.38
C TRP A 115 -22.61 7.76 10.55
N ALA A 116 -22.50 7.33 9.30
CA ALA A 116 -23.66 7.18 8.43
C ALA A 116 -24.63 6.08 8.89
N GLU A 117 -24.12 5.01 9.52
CA GLU A 117 -24.96 3.96 10.15
C GLU A 117 -25.74 4.49 11.35
N ARG A 118 -25.12 5.31 12.21
CA ARG A 118 -25.82 5.97 13.32
C ARG A 118 -26.91 6.92 12.82
N ASP A 119 -26.61 7.75 11.83
CA ASP A 119 -27.59 8.68 11.25
C ASP A 119 -28.75 7.93 10.59
N LEU A 120 -28.46 6.85 9.85
CA LEU A 120 -29.48 5.99 9.26
C LEU A 120 -30.41 5.38 10.32
N ASN A 121 -29.87 4.91 11.44
CA ASN A 121 -30.66 4.38 12.55
C ASN A 121 -31.55 5.45 13.19
N THR A 122 -31.02 6.67 13.38
CA THR A 122 -31.83 7.80 13.88
C THR A 122 -32.96 8.15 12.91
N LEU A 123 -32.69 8.19 11.60
CA LEU A 123 -33.71 8.46 10.59
C LEU A 123 -34.81 7.38 10.57
N ARG A 124 -34.42 6.11 10.68
CA ARG A 124 -35.37 4.98 10.76
C ARG A 124 -36.25 5.06 12.02
N LYS A 125 -35.67 5.43 13.16
CA LYS A 125 -36.42 5.64 14.40
C LYS A 125 -37.43 6.78 14.27
N LYS A 126 -37.01 7.92 13.70
CA LYS A 126 -37.89 9.08 13.44
C LYS A 126 -39.03 8.71 12.49
N GLN A 127 -38.75 7.96 11.43
CA GLN A 127 -39.78 7.48 10.51
C GLN A 127 -40.80 6.58 11.21
N ARG A 128 -40.33 5.63 12.03
CA ARG A 128 -41.21 4.72 12.79
C ARG A 128 -42.12 5.49 13.74
N ASN A 129 -41.56 6.39 14.54
CA ASN A 129 -42.34 7.20 15.48
C ASN A 129 -43.39 8.05 14.76
N TRP A 130 -43.03 8.64 13.60
CA TRP A 130 -43.97 9.38 12.79
C TRP A 130 -45.12 8.50 12.26
N LEU A 131 -44.81 7.31 11.75
CA LEU A 131 -45.84 6.36 11.28
C LEU A 131 -46.79 5.94 12.40
N THR A 132 -46.28 5.70 13.61
CA THR A 132 -47.12 5.33 14.76
C THR A 132 -48.02 6.48 15.21
N ALA A 133 -47.53 7.71 15.24
CA ALA A 133 -48.33 8.88 15.59
C ALA A 133 -49.46 9.12 14.57
N SER A 134 -49.15 9.02 13.27
CA SER A 134 -50.15 9.18 12.20
C SER A 134 -51.20 8.07 12.12
N GLN A 135 -51.09 7.01 12.91
CA GLN A 135 -52.07 5.91 13.00
C GLN A 135 -52.99 6.03 14.23
N GLN A 136 -52.69 6.96 15.14
CA GLN A 136 -53.46 7.22 16.36
C GLN A 136 -54.39 8.44 16.24
N ASP A 137 -54.20 9.25 15.21
CA ASP A 137 -55.09 10.33 14.76
C ASP A 137 -56.09 9.80 13.71
#